data_AF-A0ABC8T3U8-F1
#
_entry.id   AF-A0ABC8T3U8-F1
#
_cell.length_a   1.000
_cell.length_b   1.000
_cell.length_c   1.000
_cell.angle_alpha   90.00
_cell.angle_beta   90.00
_cell.angle_gamma   90.00
#
_symmetry.space_group_name_H-M   'P 1'
#
loop_
_entity.id
_entity.type
_entity.pdbx_description
1 polymer ?
#
loop_
_entity_poly.entity_id
_entity_poly.type
_entity_poly.pdbx_seq_one_letter_code
_entity_poly.pdbx_strand_id
1 'polypeptide(L)' 'MNAQVHRHAHNFREVQQCTLLSIKTGGCSEDCSYCPQSSRYDTGLKAQRLMNKDAVMEAAKQVLFFIIFKFSWVSNRPK' A
#
# COMPACT_ATOMS: atom_id res chain seq x y z
N MET A 1 -6.07 -22.14 -22.10
CA MET A 1 -7.52 -21.89 -21.97
C MET A 1 -7.87 -20.92 -20.82
N ASN A 2 -6.98 -20.03 -20.37
CA ASN A 2 -7.20 -19.26 -19.13
C ASN A 2 -7.59 -17.79 -19.35
N ALA A 3 -7.25 -17.20 -20.51
CA ALA A 3 -7.52 -15.78 -20.78
C ALA A 3 -8.96 -15.50 -21.27
N GLN A 4 -9.76 -16.52 -21.57
CA GLN A 4 -11.14 -16.34 -22.07
C GLN A 4 -12.05 -15.73 -21.00
N VAL A 5 -11.94 -16.20 -19.75
CA VAL A 5 -12.75 -15.67 -18.63
C VAL A 5 -12.43 -14.19 -18.39
N HIS A 6 -11.15 -13.81 -18.34
CA HIS A 6 -10.74 -12.42 -18.17
C HIS A 6 -11.27 -11.51 -19.28
N ARG A 7 -11.17 -11.93 -20.55
CA ARG A 7 -11.63 -11.12 -21.71
C ARG A 7 -13.16 -11.01 -21.80
N HIS A 8 -13.89 -11.97 -21.24
CA HIS A 8 -15.35 -11.94 -21.20
C HIS A 8 -15.88 -11.09 -20.05
N ALA A 9 -15.22 -11.14 -18.87
CA ALA A 9 -15.66 -10.42 -17.68
C ALA A 9 -15.07 -9.00 -17.55
N HIS A 10 -13.95 -8.70 -18.19
CA HIS A 10 -13.24 -7.42 -18.08
C HIS A 10 -12.81 -6.88 -19.45
N ASN A 11 -12.72 -5.55 -19.55
CA ASN A 11 -12.18 -4.90 -20.74
C ASN A 11 -10.68 -5.20 -20.87
N PHE A 12 -10.29 -5.92 -21.92
CA PHE A 12 -8.91 -6.41 -22.06
C PHE A 12 -7.87 -5.30 -22.27
N ARG A 13 -8.30 -4.10 -22.67
CA ARG A 13 -7.42 -2.94 -22.91
C ARG A 13 -7.31 -2.01 -21.72
N GLU A 14 -7.97 -2.33 -20.61
CA GLU A 14 -8.02 -1.50 -19.42
C GLU A 14 -7.21 -2.13 -18.29
N VAL A 15 -6.47 -1.30 -17.55
CA VAL A 15 -5.71 -1.70 -16.37
C VAL A 15 -6.04 -0.72 -15.25
N GLN A 16 -6.38 -1.24 -14.07
CA GLN A 16 -6.63 -0.41 -12.89
C GLN A 16 -5.31 0.02 -12.26
N GLN A 17 -5.12 1.33 -12.16
CA GLN A 17 -3.95 1.91 -11.50
C GLN A 17 -4.34 2.39 -10.10
N CYS A 18 -3.65 1.83 -9.09
CA CYS A 18 -3.84 2.15 -7.69
C CYS A 18 -2.50 2.61 -7.09
N THR A 19 -2.54 3.62 -6.23
CA THR A 19 -1.39 4.03 -5.43
C THR A 19 -1.60 3.72 -3.97
N LEU A 20 -0.59 3.09 -3.38
CA LEU A 20 -0.55 2.73 -1.98
C LEU A 20 0.45 3.63 -1.25
N LEU A 21 0.01 4.28 -0.18
CA LEU A 21 0.87 5.03 0.73
C LEU A 21 1.02 4.29 2.07
N SER A 22 2.25 4.04 2.50
CA SER A 22 2.50 3.53 3.85
C SER A 22 2.53 4.69 4.85
N ILE A 23 1.50 4.79 5.67
CA ILE A 23 1.34 5.90 6.63
C ILE A 23 2.09 5.67 7.94
N LYS A 24 2.52 4.43 8.19
CA LYS A 24 3.32 4.03 9.35
C LYS A 24 4.15 2.80 8.99
N THR A 25 5.44 2.87 9.28
CA THR A 25 6.42 1.88 8.82
C THR A 25 7.22 1.32 9.99
N GLY A 26 7.36 -0.01 10.07
CA GLY A 26 8.13 -0.70 11.12
C GLY A 26 7.47 -0.74 12.51
N GLY A 27 8.02 -1.56 13.40
CA GLY A 27 7.53 -1.70 14.78
C GLY A 27 6.22 -2.48 14.92
N CYS A 28 5.93 -3.40 13.98
CA CYS A 28 4.75 -4.26 14.07
C CYS A 28 4.95 -5.37 15.11
N SER A 29 3.94 -5.65 15.93
CA SER A 29 3.96 -6.74 16.93
C SER A 29 3.71 -8.13 16.35
N GLU A 30 3.14 -8.19 15.14
CA GLU A 30 2.82 -9.44 14.44
C GLU A 30 4.08 -10.19 14.00
N ASP A 31 3.99 -11.52 13.95
CA ASP A 31 5.07 -12.46 13.68
C ASP A 31 5.09 -13.00 12.24
N CYS A 32 4.52 -12.25 11.30
CA CYS A 32 4.48 -12.61 9.89
C CYS A 32 5.91 -12.81 9.33
N SER A 33 6.24 -14.06 8.96
CA SER A 33 7.58 -14.49 8.53
C SER A 33 8.11 -13.77 7.28
N TYR A 34 7.22 -13.26 6.43
CA TYR A 34 7.56 -12.57 5.19
C TYR A 34 7.54 -11.04 5.32
N CYS A 35 7.03 -10.49 6.44
CA CYS A 35 6.81 -9.05 6.56
C CYS A 35 8.07 -8.35 7.08
N PRO A 36 8.70 -7.45 6.31
CA PRO A 36 9.92 -6.77 6.75
C PRO A 36 9.67 -5.74 7.87
N GLN A 37 8.40 -5.43 8.17
CA GLN A 37 8.01 -4.45 9.20
C GLN A 37 7.76 -5.08 10.58
N SER A 38 7.84 -6.41 10.70
CA SER A 38 7.73 -7.11 11.97
C SER A 38 8.91 -6.77 12.87
N SER A 39 8.63 -6.43 14.14
CA SER A 39 9.66 -6.19 15.15
C SER A 39 10.32 -7.47 15.68
N ARG A 40 9.86 -8.64 15.22
CA ARG A 40 10.41 -9.96 15.60
C ARG A 40 11.69 -10.31 14.84
N TYR A 41 11.90 -9.70 13.67
CA TYR A 41 13.02 -9.98 12.78
C TYR A 41 13.86 -8.73 12.58
N ASP A 42 15.19 -8.88 12.56
CA ASP A 42 16.10 -7.77 12.26
C ASP A 42 16.25 -7.61 10.75
N THR A 43 15.51 -6.66 10.19
CA THR A 43 15.45 -6.39 8.74
C THR A 43 16.15 -5.09 8.36
N GLY A 44 16.80 -4.41 9.32
CA GLY A 44 17.43 -3.10 9.11
C GLY A 44 16.45 -1.96 8.77
N LEU A 45 15.14 -2.20 8.84
CA LEU A 45 14.11 -1.24 8.48
C LEU A 45 13.94 -0.18 9.56
N LYS A 46 14.13 1.09 9.21
CA LYS A 46 13.94 2.22 10.14
C LYS A 46 12.46 2.42 10.45
N ALA A 47 12.10 2.36 11.73
CA ALA A 47 10.74 2.64 12.18
C ALA A 47 10.40 4.12 11.97
N GLN A 48 9.27 4.39 11.32
CA GLN A 48 8.71 5.72 11.13
C GLN A 48 7.37 5.81 11.84
N ARG A 49 7.14 6.95 12.52
CA ARG A 49 5.88 7.22 13.20
C ARG A 49 4.75 7.43 12.18
N LEU A 50 3.52 7.37 12.68
CA LEU A 50 2.33 7.65 11.89
C LEU A 50 2.42 9.06 11.27
N MET A 51 2.22 9.15 9.96
CA MET A 51 2.17 10.42 9.24
C MET A 51 1.01 11.29 9.71
N ASN A 52 1.18 12.61 9.66
CA ASN A 52 0.12 13.56 9.95
C ASN A 52 -0.98 13.50 8.87
N LYS A 53 -2.23 13.76 9.27
CA LYS A 53 -3.39 13.75 8.37
C LYS A 53 -3.21 14.68 7.18
N ASP A 54 -2.69 15.88 7.40
CA ASP A 54 -2.47 16.87 6.33
C ASP A 54 -1.45 16.36 5.30
N ALA A 55 -0.40 15.69 5.75
CA ALA A 55 0.60 15.08 4.86
C ALA A 55 0.00 13.94 4.02
N VAL A 56 -0.90 13.14 4.59
CA VAL A 56 -1.62 12.09 3.86
C VAL A 56 -2.57 12.69 2.81
N MET A 57 -3.29 13.76 3.17
CA MET A 57 -4.19 14.46 2.25
C MET A 57 -3.42 15.13 1.11
N GLU A 58 -2.25 15.70 1.38
CA GLU A 58 -1.40 16.29 0.36
C GLU A 58 -0.86 15.22 -0.61
N ALA A 59 -0.37 14.09 -0.07
CA ALA A 59 0.04 12.95 -0.89
C ALA A 59 -1.13 12.41 -1.75
N ALA A 60 -2.34 12.35 -1.19
CA ALA A 60 -3.54 11.96 -1.95
C ALA A 60 -3.84 12.93 -3.11
N LYS A 61 -3.74 14.24 -2.88
CA LYS A 61 -3.93 15.25 -3.94
C LYS A 61 -2.86 15.15 -5.03
N GLN A 62 -1.61 14.88 -4.66
CA GLN A 62 -0.52 14.72 -5.62
C GLN A 62 -0.78 13.56 -6.58
N VAL A 63 -1.26 12.42 -6.07
CA VAL A 63 -1.52 11.24 -6.93
C VAL A 63 -2.77 11.38 -7.79
N LEU A 64 -3.75 12.22 -7.40
CA LEU A 64 -4.89 12.54 -8.26
C LEU A 64 -4.46 13.18 -9.59
N PHE A 65 -3.35 13.91 -9.61
CA PHE A 65 -2.80 14.50 -10.83
C PHE A 65 -2.28 13.45 -11.83
N PHE A 66 -1.93 12.25 -11.36
CA PHE A 66 -1.30 11.19 -12.16
C PHE A 66 -2.29 10.20 -12.81
N ILE A 67 -3.57 10.55 -12.94
CA ILE A 67 -4.63 9.68 -13.53
C ILE A 67 -4.78 8.36 -12.73
N ILE A 68 -4.64 8.44 -11.40
CA ILE A 68 -4.74 7.29 -10.52
C ILE A 68 -6.18 7.14 -10.04
N PHE A 69 -6.79 5.99 -10.34
CA PHE A 69 -8.21 5.74 -10.04
C PHE A 69 -8.47 5.47 -8.56
N LYS A 70 -7.47 4.97 -7.82
CA LYS A 70 -7.63 4.59 -6.43
C LYS A 70 -6.40 4.92 -5.59
N PHE A 71 -6.61 5.71 -4.54
CA PHE A 71 -5.64 5.92 -3.48
C PHE A 71 -5.98 5.03 -2.28
N SER A 72 -4.97 4.44 -1.65
CA SER A 72 -5.14 3.61 -0.46
C SER A 72 -3.97 3.85 0.50
N TRP A 73 -4.25 3.75 1.80
CA TRP A 73 -3.22 3.83 2.84
C TRP A 73 -3.12 2.51 3.59
N VAL A 74 -1.91 2.18 4.03
CA VAL A 74 -1.64 1.00 4.85
C VAL A 74 -0.81 1.38 6.07
N SER A 75 -1.18 0.84 7.22
CA SER A 75 -0.44 0.92 8.47
C SER A 75 -0.24 -0.48 9.03
N ASN A 76 0.81 -0.63 9.83
CA ASN A 76 1.01 -1.84 10.62
C ASN A 76 0.29 -1.76 11.97
N ARG A 77 0.01 -2.93 12.57
CA ARG A 77 -0.51 -2.99 13.92
C ARG A 77 0.54 -2.48 14.92
N PRO A 78 0.17 -1.58 15.84
CA PRO A 78 1.08 -1.14 16.89
C PRO A 78 1.48 -2.31 17.79
N LYS A 79 2.69 -2.21 18.32
CA LYS A 79 3.12 -2.99 19.48
C LYS A 79 2.36 -2.57 20.72
#